data_AF-A0AAD7XC43-F1
#
_entry.id   AF-A0AAD7XC43-F1
#
_cell.length_a   1.000
_cell.length_b   1.000
_cell.length_c   1.000
_cell.angle_alpha   90.00
_cell.angle_beta   90.00
_cell.angle_gamma   90.00
#
_symmetry.space_group_name_H-M   'P 1'
#
loop_
_entity.id
_entity.type
_entity.pdbx_description
1 polymer ?
#
loop_
_entity_poly.entity_id
_entity_poly.type
_entity_poly.pdbx_seq_one_letter_code
_entity_poly.pdbx_strand_id
1 'polypeptide(L)'
;MSQNAIIKNEAAGTIDSQEYKDAVQVFYKRHLCRLDPWPAEVIESFDYMERDTTVYLTMNGPSEFHVIGSLKNWSIIDEAHKINVPTFLLNGAYDEAADSSVMPFFKFIPKVKWFTFAESSHMPHWEEREKYMKLVADFLGD
;
A
#
# COMPACT_ATOMS: atom_id res chain seq x y z
N MET A 1 1.96 -21.50 -2.78
CA MET A 1 1.68 -21.64 -4.23
C MET A 1 1.66 -20.28 -4.92
N SER A 2 0.99 -19.26 -4.39
CA SER A 2 0.93 -17.92 -4.98
C SER A 2 2.28 -17.18 -5.06
N GLN A 3 3.09 -17.12 -3.99
CA GLN A 3 4.36 -16.38 -4.03
C GLN A 3 5.36 -16.91 -5.08
N ASN A 4 5.47 -18.24 -5.23
CA ASN A 4 6.32 -18.84 -6.25
C ASN A 4 5.81 -18.54 -7.67
N ALA A 5 4.49 -18.49 -7.86
CA ALA A 5 3.88 -18.13 -9.13
C ALA A 5 4.18 -16.66 -9.50
N ILE A 6 4.12 -15.74 -8.52
CA ILE A 6 4.52 -14.34 -8.70
C ILE A 6 5.98 -14.25 -9.17
N ILE A 7 6.93 -14.77 -8.37
CA ILE A 7 8.37 -14.66 -8.64
C ILE A 7 8.74 -15.28 -10.00
N LYS A 8 8.17 -16.45 -10.31
CA LYS A 8 8.38 -17.15 -11.58
C LYS A 8 7.94 -16.29 -12.77
N ASN A 9 6.74 -15.72 -12.71
CA ASN A 9 6.16 -14.96 -13.82
C ASN A 9 6.84 -13.60 -14.00
N GLU A 10 7.25 -12.95 -12.90
CA GLU A 10 8.07 -11.73 -12.96
C GLU A 10 9.42 -11.98 -13.64
N ALA A 11 10.13 -13.05 -13.24
CA ALA A 11 11.41 -13.41 -13.84
C ALA A 11 11.29 -13.82 -15.32
N ALA A 12 10.15 -14.42 -15.71
CA ALA A 12 9.86 -14.82 -17.08
C ALA A 12 9.25 -13.70 -17.94
N GLY A 13 8.90 -12.54 -17.36
CA GLY A 13 8.18 -11.47 -18.04
C GLY A 13 6.73 -11.84 -18.43
N THR A 14 6.15 -12.88 -17.84
CA THR A 14 4.80 -13.40 -18.13
C THR A 14 3.74 -12.85 -17.15
N ILE A 15 3.87 -11.56 -16.83
CA ILE A 15 3.03 -10.81 -15.89
C ILE A 15 1.58 -10.63 -16.35
N ASP A 16 1.28 -10.85 -17.64
CA ASP A 16 -0.09 -10.81 -18.16
C ASP A 16 -0.83 -12.16 -18.01
N SER A 17 -0.16 -13.21 -17.55
CA SER A 17 -0.74 -14.55 -17.45
C SER A 17 -1.83 -14.64 -16.37
N GLN A 18 -2.80 -15.54 -16.58
CA GLN A 18 -3.84 -15.79 -15.57
C GLN A 18 -3.23 -16.33 -14.26
N GLU A 19 -2.20 -17.17 -14.34
CA GLU A 19 -1.48 -17.67 -13.15
C GLU A 19 -0.91 -16.53 -12.31
N TYR A 20 -0.33 -15.51 -12.96
CA TYR A 20 0.16 -14.32 -12.26
C TYR A 20 -0.96 -13.51 -11.65
N LYS A 21 -2.01 -13.20 -12.44
CA LYS A 21 -3.18 -12.43 -11.96
C LYS A 21 -3.85 -13.09 -10.77
N ASP A 22 -4.05 -14.40 -10.80
CA ASP A 22 -4.64 -15.15 -9.69
C ASP A 22 -3.73 -15.11 -8.44
N ALA A 23 -2.41 -15.20 -8.63
CA ALA A 23 -1.46 -15.14 -7.53
C ALA A 23 -1.37 -13.73 -6.91
N VAL A 24 -1.42 -12.67 -7.73
CA VAL A 24 -1.52 -11.27 -7.30
C VAL A 24 -2.79 -11.04 -6.49
N GLN A 25 -3.93 -11.60 -6.93
CA GLN A 25 -5.20 -11.46 -6.20
C GLN A 25 -5.15 -12.11 -4.81
N VAL A 26 -4.45 -13.24 -4.65
CA VAL A 26 -4.21 -13.83 -3.32
C VAL A 26 -3.40 -12.90 -2.44
N PHE A 27 -2.40 -12.21 -2.99
CA PHE A 27 -1.63 -11.21 -2.26
C PHE A 27 -2.49 -10.00 -1.88
N TYR A 28 -3.26 -9.43 -2.83
CA TYR A 28 -4.12 -8.27 -2.58
C TYR A 28 -5.17 -8.55 -1.50
N LYS A 29 -5.83 -9.72 -1.52
CA LYS A 29 -6.79 -10.11 -0.47
C LYS A 29 -6.19 -10.20 0.93
N ARG A 30 -4.86 -10.35 1.04
CA ARG A 30 -4.17 -10.45 2.33
C ARG A 30 -3.56 -9.12 2.78
N HIS A 31 -2.99 -8.38 1.83
CA HIS A 31 -2.08 -7.27 2.10
C HIS A 31 -2.52 -5.91 1.56
N LEU A 32 -3.51 -5.87 0.68
CA LEU A 32 -4.07 -4.62 0.14
C LEU A 32 -5.44 -4.30 0.74
N CYS A 33 -6.42 -5.20 0.56
CA CYS A 33 -7.76 -5.07 1.12
C CYS A 33 -8.32 -6.43 1.50
N ARG A 34 -8.58 -6.61 2.80
CA ARG A 34 -9.02 -7.87 3.42
C ARG A 34 -10.53 -8.02 3.51
N LEU A 35 -11.29 -6.99 3.12
CA LEU A 35 -12.75 -7.10 3.01
C LEU A 35 -13.12 -8.07 1.89
N ASP A 36 -14.22 -8.79 2.03
CA ASP A 36 -14.79 -9.63 0.97
C ASP A 36 -16.33 -9.56 1.07
N PRO A 37 -17.03 -8.97 0.09
CA PRO A 37 -16.51 -8.37 -1.14
C PRO A 37 -15.70 -7.08 -0.89
N TRP A 38 -14.86 -6.71 -1.86
CA TRP A 38 -14.20 -5.39 -1.86
C TRP A 38 -15.24 -4.26 -1.95
N PRO A 39 -14.99 -3.09 -1.31
CA PRO A 39 -15.83 -1.92 -1.48
C PRO A 39 -15.94 -1.50 -2.96
N ALA A 40 -17.11 -0.99 -3.35
CA ALA A 40 -17.38 -0.62 -4.75
C ALA A 40 -16.42 0.46 -5.26
N GLU A 41 -16.06 1.41 -4.40
CA GLU A 41 -15.14 2.51 -4.70
C GLU A 41 -13.69 2.03 -4.91
N VAL A 42 -13.31 0.95 -4.23
CA VAL A 42 -12.00 0.29 -4.45
C VAL A 42 -11.98 -0.36 -5.82
N ILE A 43 -13.03 -1.12 -6.16
CA ILE A 43 -13.18 -1.75 -7.48
C ILE A 43 -13.20 -0.68 -8.59
N GLU A 44 -13.96 0.40 -8.41
CA GLU A 44 -14.02 1.51 -9.37
C GLU A 44 -12.64 2.15 -9.59
N SER A 45 -11.84 2.30 -8.54
CA SER A 45 -10.47 2.83 -8.65
C SER A 45 -9.57 1.94 -9.51
N PHE A 46 -9.66 0.61 -9.34
CA PHE A 46 -8.95 -0.35 -10.19
C PHE A 46 -9.45 -0.30 -11.64
N ASP A 47 -10.75 -0.23 -11.86
CA ASP A 47 -11.34 -0.12 -13.20
C ASP A 47 -10.85 1.13 -13.95
N TYR A 48 -10.75 2.28 -13.27
CA TYR A 48 -10.22 3.50 -13.90
C TYR A 48 -8.72 3.40 -14.22
N MET A 49 -7.94 2.78 -13.34
CA MET A 49 -6.53 2.51 -13.60
C MET A 49 -6.35 1.58 -14.81
N GLU A 50 -7.19 0.56 -14.97
CA GLU A 50 -7.13 -0.36 -16.12
C GLU A 50 -7.54 0.30 -17.44
N ARG A 51 -8.46 1.28 -17.40
CA ARG A 51 -8.87 2.04 -18.59
C ARG A 51 -7.75 2.91 -19.15
N ASP A 52 -6.90 3.47 -18.28
CA ASP A 52 -5.72 4.22 -18.66
C ASP A 52 -4.56 3.95 -17.71
N THR A 53 -3.73 3.00 -18.11
CA THR A 53 -2.60 2.53 -17.33
C THR A 53 -1.35 3.40 -17.45
N THR A 54 -1.41 4.50 -18.23
CA THR A 54 -0.25 5.30 -18.62
C THR A 54 0.60 5.71 -17.43
N VAL A 55 -0.01 6.30 -16.40
CA VAL A 55 0.72 6.80 -15.22
C VAL A 55 1.21 5.63 -14.37
N TYR A 56 0.31 4.69 -14.04
CA TYR A 56 0.61 3.61 -13.10
C TYR A 56 1.72 2.68 -13.62
N LEU A 57 1.65 2.22 -14.88
CA LEU A 57 2.70 1.37 -15.45
C LEU A 57 4.03 2.11 -15.63
N THR A 58 3.98 3.39 -15.98
CA THR A 58 5.21 4.19 -16.19
C THR A 58 5.95 4.45 -14.88
N MET A 59 5.22 4.81 -13.83
CA MET A 59 5.82 5.25 -12.58
C MET A 59 6.03 4.10 -11.59
N ASN A 60 5.02 3.24 -11.45
CA ASN A 60 5.04 2.12 -10.52
C ASN A 60 5.49 0.83 -11.20
N GLY A 61 4.64 0.25 -12.04
CA GLY A 61 4.82 -1.07 -12.61
C GLY A 61 3.50 -1.83 -12.70
N PRO A 62 3.52 -3.14 -12.99
CA PRO A 62 2.31 -3.94 -13.25
C PRO A 62 1.50 -4.33 -12.01
N SER A 63 2.03 -4.16 -10.79
CA SER A 63 1.32 -4.44 -9.54
C SER A 63 1.92 -3.67 -8.36
N GLU A 64 1.20 -3.59 -7.24
CA GLU A 64 1.61 -2.83 -6.03
C GLU A 64 3.00 -3.24 -5.50
N PHE A 65 3.37 -4.50 -5.66
CA PHE A 65 4.64 -5.06 -5.14
C PHE A 65 5.71 -5.27 -6.22
N HIS A 66 5.41 -4.98 -7.50
CA HIS A 66 6.37 -5.10 -8.60
C HIS A 66 6.74 -3.72 -9.17
N VAL A 67 7.47 -2.93 -8.38
CA VAL A 67 7.84 -1.55 -8.72
C VAL A 67 9.06 -1.52 -9.64
N ILE A 68 8.83 -1.47 -10.95
CA ILE A 68 9.88 -1.45 -12.00
C ILE A 68 9.91 -0.16 -12.83
N GLY A 69 8.94 0.72 -12.61
CA GLY A 69 8.81 2.02 -13.26
C GLY A 69 9.81 3.05 -12.74
N SER A 70 9.54 4.33 -13.03
CA SER A 70 10.45 5.42 -12.68
C SER A 70 10.66 5.59 -11.17
N LEU A 71 9.74 5.12 -10.33
CA LEU A 71 9.83 5.24 -8.86
C LEU A 71 10.66 4.14 -8.18
N LYS A 72 11.17 3.14 -8.91
CA LYS A 72 11.89 1.99 -8.32
C LYS A 72 13.08 2.33 -7.40
N ASN A 73 13.69 3.50 -7.59
CA ASN A 73 14.82 3.99 -6.81
C ASN A 73 14.47 5.23 -5.97
N TRP A 74 13.19 5.61 -5.92
CA TRP A 74 12.76 6.80 -5.19
C TRP A 74 12.84 6.56 -3.68
N SER A 75 13.32 7.57 -2.96
CA SER A 75 13.33 7.60 -1.50
C SER A 75 13.27 9.04 -1.01
N ILE A 76 12.58 9.25 0.11
CA ILE A 76 12.52 10.54 0.82
C ILE A 76 13.05 10.42 2.26
N ILE A 77 13.58 9.24 2.64
CA ILE A 77 14.02 8.96 4.03
C ILE A 77 15.05 9.99 4.49
N ASP A 78 16.03 10.30 3.64
CA ASP A 78 17.11 11.25 3.97
C ASP A 78 16.60 12.68 4.14
N GLU A 79 15.41 13.00 3.64
CA GLU A 79 14.78 14.32 3.74
C GLU A 79 13.67 14.37 4.80
N ALA A 80 13.30 13.24 5.42
CA ALA A 80 12.20 13.17 6.38
C ALA A 80 12.39 14.13 7.57
N HIS A 81 13.64 14.41 7.96
CA HIS A 81 13.99 15.38 9.00
C HIS A 81 13.58 16.82 8.69
N LYS A 82 13.27 17.14 7.43
CA LYS A 82 12.79 18.46 7.01
C LYS A 82 11.30 18.68 7.32
N ILE A 83 10.56 17.62 7.67
CA ILE A 83 9.13 17.70 8.01
C ILE A 83 8.99 18.23 9.44
N ASN A 84 8.65 19.52 9.58
CA ASN A 84 8.59 20.21 10.88
C ASN A 84 7.17 20.35 11.47
N VAL A 85 6.16 19.88 10.74
CA VAL A 85 4.76 19.87 11.16
C VAL A 85 4.43 18.59 11.93
N PRO A 86 3.44 18.60 12.84
CA PRO A 86 2.91 17.37 13.42
C PRO A 86 2.55 16.37 12.31
N THR A 87 3.00 15.14 12.45
CA THR A 87 2.80 14.07 11.46
C THR A 87 2.21 12.85 12.14
N PHE A 88 1.26 12.19 11.47
CA PHE A 88 0.67 10.95 11.95
C PHE A 88 0.87 9.85 10.91
N LEU A 89 1.62 8.82 11.31
CA LEU A 89 1.85 7.63 10.51
C LEU A 89 0.79 6.59 10.86
N LEU A 90 0.22 5.97 9.82
CA LEU A 90 -0.80 4.93 9.92
C LEU A 90 -0.44 3.78 8.98
N ASN A 91 -0.48 2.55 9.48
CA ASN A 91 -0.39 1.34 8.65
C ASN A 91 -1.19 0.19 9.27
N GLY A 92 -1.47 -0.85 8.50
CA GLY A 92 -2.07 -2.10 8.99
C GLY A 92 -1.02 -3.13 9.46
N ALA A 93 -1.42 -4.05 10.35
CA ALA A 93 -0.56 -5.17 10.76
C ALA A 93 -0.30 -6.18 9.62
N TYR A 94 -1.17 -6.21 8.62
CA TYR A 94 -1.04 -7.03 7.41
C TYR A 94 -0.63 -6.23 6.17
N ASP A 95 -0.25 -4.97 6.35
CA ASP A 95 0.01 -4.02 5.25
C ASP A 95 1.22 -4.43 4.41
N GLU A 96 1.14 -4.19 3.10
CA GLU A 96 2.31 -4.25 2.21
C GLU A 96 3.33 -3.13 2.56
N ALA A 97 2.84 -2.00 3.08
CA ALA A 97 3.64 -1.00 3.78
C ALA A 97 3.94 -1.45 5.22
N ALA A 98 4.71 -2.54 5.34
CA ALA A 98 5.09 -3.11 6.61
C ALA A 98 5.84 -2.11 7.51
N ASP A 99 5.87 -2.39 8.82
CA ASP A 99 6.54 -1.56 9.84
C ASP A 99 7.97 -1.15 9.46
N SER A 100 8.72 -2.03 8.79
CA SER A 100 10.08 -1.73 8.31
C SER A 100 10.13 -0.57 7.30
N SER A 101 9.08 -0.39 6.51
CA SER A 101 8.93 0.68 5.53
C SER A 101 8.52 2.01 6.19
N VAL A 102 7.76 1.95 7.29
CA VAL A 102 7.24 3.12 8.02
C VAL A 102 8.22 3.61 9.10
N MET A 103 8.96 2.71 9.73
CA MET A 103 9.90 2.98 10.83
C MET A 103 10.90 4.12 10.54
N PRO A 104 11.49 4.25 9.33
CA PRO A 104 12.39 5.36 9.04
C PRO A 104 11.73 6.73 9.23
N PHE A 105 10.45 6.88 8.85
CA PHE A 105 9.71 8.13 9.05
C PHE A 105 9.48 8.42 10.52
N PHE A 106 9.12 7.40 11.31
CA PHE A 106 8.96 7.55 12.76
C PHE A 106 10.29 7.96 13.43
N LYS A 107 11.41 7.46 12.93
CA LYS A 107 12.75 7.78 13.46
C LYS A 107 13.22 9.19 13.10
N PHE A 108 12.93 9.65 11.89
CA PHE A 108 13.55 10.88 11.35
C PHE A 108 12.64 12.11 11.37
N ILE A 109 11.32 11.95 11.43
CA ILE A 109 10.40 13.09 11.58
C ILE A 109 10.40 13.55 13.05
N PRO A 110 10.72 14.81 13.38
CA PRO A 110 10.85 15.25 14.77
C PRO A 110 9.55 15.22 15.60
N LYS A 111 8.39 15.42 14.95
CA LYS A 111 7.07 15.50 15.60
C LYS A 111 6.12 14.48 15.00
N VAL A 112 6.28 13.23 15.39
CA VAL A 112 5.56 12.11 14.77
C VAL A 112 4.88 11.22 15.81
N LYS A 113 3.62 10.89 15.54
CA LYS A 113 2.88 9.79 16.18
C LYS A 113 2.74 8.66 15.17
N TRP A 114 2.69 7.42 15.63
CA TRP A 114 2.47 6.25 14.78
C TRP A 114 1.43 5.33 15.42
N PHE A 115 0.47 4.85 14.63
CA PHE A 115 -0.50 3.85 15.02
C PHE A 115 -0.59 2.73 13.98
N THR A 116 -0.60 1.49 14.45
CA THR A 116 -0.78 0.30 13.61
C THR A 116 -2.15 -0.34 13.88
N PHE A 117 -2.91 -0.56 12.82
CA PHE A 117 -4.24 -1.18 12.86
C PHE A 117 -4.10 -2.71 12.87
N ALA A 118 -4.37 -3.32 14.03
CA ALA A 118 -4.13 -4.74 14.28
C ALA A 118 -4.88 -5.69 13.33
N GLU A 119 -6.03 -5.28 12.79
CA GLU A 119 -6.88 -6.13 11.95
C GLU A 119 -6.96 -5.64 10.49
N SER A 120 -6.13 -4.66 10.12
CA SER A 120 -6.11 -4.05 8.78
C SER A 120 -4.84 -4.40 7.99
N SER A 121 -4.93 -4.22 6.67
CA SER A 121 -3.84 -4.24 5.70
C SER A 121 -3.59 -2.82 5.16
N HIS A 122 -3.49 -2.62 3.85
CA HIS A 122 -3.18 -1.32 3.23
C HIS A 122 -4.35 -0.32 3.24
N MET A 123 -5.57 -0.80 3.54
CA MET A 123 -6.78 0.01 3.51
C MET A 123 -7.50 0.06 4.88
N PRO A 124 -6.83 0.51 5.96
CA PRO A 124 -7.44 0.59 7.29
C PRO A 124 -8.64 1.53 7.36
N HIS A 125 -8.72 2.50 6.43
CA HIS A 125 -9.86 3.40 6.26
C HIS A 125 -11.14 2.71 5.75
N TRP A 126 -11.01 1.50 5.20
CA TRP A 126 -12.11 0.61 4.86
C TRP A 126 -12.26 -0.52 5.89
N GLU A 127 -11.15 -1.15 6.29
CA GLU A 127 -11.16 -2.37 7.12
C GLU A 127 -11.51 -2.11 8.60
N GLU A 128 -11.03 -1.00 9.17
CA GLU A 128 -11.33 -0.56 10.54
C GLU A 128 -11.87 0.89 10.52
N ARG A 129 -12.82 1.18 9.61
CA ARG A 129 -13.27 2.54 9.25
C ARG A 129 -13.58 3.46 10.43
N GLU A 130 -14.40 3.03 11.38
CA GLU A 130 -14.81 3.89 12.51
C GLU A 130 -13.60 4.33 13.35
N LYS A 131 -12.70 3.38 13.63
CA LYS A 131 -11.47 3.61 14.37
C LYS A 131 -10.50 4.48 13.59
N TYR A 132 -10.36 4.24 12.29
CA TYR A 132 -9.55 5.07 11.40
C TYR A 132 -10.03 6.52 11.43
N MET A 133 -11.33 6.75 11.19
CA MET A 133 -11.91 8.09 11.18
C MET A 133 -11.76 8.78 12.53
N LYS A 134 -11.96 8.06 13.64
CA LYS A 134 -11.76 8.61 14.98
C LYS A 134 -10.32 9.07 15.20
N LEU A 135 -9.33 8.21 14.91
CA LEU A 135 -7.92 8.54 15.14
C LEU A 135 -7.46 9.71 14.28
N VAL A 136 -7.90 9.78 13.02
CA VAL A 136 -7.62 10.92 12.14
C VAL A 136 -8.30 12.19 12.66
N ALA A 137 -9.56 12.13 13.07
CA ALA A 137 -10.26 13.29 13.62
C ALA A 137 -9.63 13.80 14.92
N ASP A 138 -9.22 12.90 15.82
CA ASP A 138 -8.50 13.26 17.04
C ASP A 138 -7.18 13.96 16.69
N PHE A 139 -6.41 13.43 15.74
CA PHE A 139 -5.15 14.04 15.30
C PHE A 139 -5.32 15.41 14.65
N LEU A 140 -6.40 15.62 13.87
CA LEU A 140 -6.70 16.90 13.23
C LEU A 140 -7.29 17.93 14.20
N GLY A 141 -7.81 17.48 15.35
CA GLY A 141 -8.35 18.35 16.40
C GLY A 141 -7.33 18.78 17.47
N ASP A 142 -6.17 18.13 17.53
CA ASP A 142 -5.01 18.45 18.39
C ASP A 142 -4.29 19.74 17.95
#